data_AF-A0A3N6AMK9-F1
#
_entry.id   AF-A0A3N6AMK9-F1
#
_cell.length_a   1.000
_cell.length_b   1.000
_cell.length_c   1.000
_cell.angle_alpha   90.00
_cell.angle_beta   90.00
_cell.angle_gamma   90.00
#
_symmetry.space_group_name_H-M   'P 1'
#
loop_
_entity.id
_entity.type
_entity.pdbx_description
1 polymer ?
#
loop_
_entity_poly.entity_id
_entity_poly.type
_entity_poly.pdbx_seq_one_letter_code
_entity_poly.pdbx_strand_id
1 'polypeptide(L)'
;MNKTDDEKHRNRDLKKQKIIALLVGALVILLSVFFYLLSLYIYAETPGSVLAEKKIFSIHTGQNINIIAEKLHHLKVIQNPSKFKMLSRIKALSNKLKTGEYKLS
;
A
#
# COMPACT_ATOMS: atom_id res chain seq x y z
N MET A 1 29.62 -48.52 -5.74
CA MET A 1 28.63 -47.48 -5.37
C MET A 1 27.25 -48.03 -5.70
N ASN A 2 26.32 -48.11 -4.74
CA ASN A 2 25.02 -48.77 -4.93
C ASN A 2 24.01 -47.77 -5.50
N LYS A 3 23.34 -48.15 -6.61
CA LYS A 3 22.40 -47.28 -7.36
C LYS A 3 21.25 -46.73 -6.50
N THR A 4 20.91 -47.46 -5.44
CA THR A 4 19.87 -47.13 -4.46
C THR A 4 20.25 -45.95 -3.56
N ASP A 5 21.55 -45.79 -3.26
CA ASP A 5 22.04 -44.70 -2.42
C ASP A 5 22.05 -43.38 -3.19
N ASP A 6 22.46 -43.40 -4.47
CA ASP A 6 22.48 -42.22 -5.34
C ASP A 6 21.08 -41.62 -5.57
N GLU A 7 20.05 -42.45 -5.77
CA GLU A 7 18.67 -41.95 -5.90
C GLU A 7 18.14 -41.32 -4.61
N LYS A 8 18.50 -41.86 -3.44
CA LYS A 8 18.09 -41.34 -2.13
C LYS A 8 18.76 -40.00 -1.82
N HIS A 9 20.01 -39.80 -2.25
CA HIS A 9 20.69 -38.51 -2.16
C HIS A 9 20.04 -37.47 -3.08
N ARG A 10 19.82 -37.79 -4.36
CA ARG A 10 19.16 -36.91 -5.33
C ARG A 10 17.78 -36.42 -4.88
N ASN A 11 16.95 -37.33 -4.34
CA ASN A 11 15.62 -36.98 -3.84
C ASN A 11 15.64 -36.08 -2.60
N ARG A 12 16.66 -36.19 -1.74
CA ARG A 12 16.83 -35.30 -0.59
C ARG A 12 17.21 -33.89 -1.04
N ASP A 13 18.08 -33.77 -2.04
CA ASP A 13 18.52 -32.46 -2.53
C ASP A 13 17.40 -31.72 -3.29
N LEU A 14 16.59 -32.45 -4.07
CA LEU A 14 15.39 -31.88 -4.70
C LEU A 14 14.37 -31.37 -3.67
N LYS A 15 14.16 -32.09 -2.56
CA LYS A 15 13.28 -31.63 -1.47
C LYS A 15 13.82 -30.37 -0.80
N LYS A 16 15.14 -30.32 -0.53
CA LYS A 16 15.79 -29.13 0.04
C LYS A 16 15.65 -27.92 -0.89
N GLN A 17 15.89 -28.09 -2.19
CA GLN A 17 15.72 -27.01 -3.17
C GLN A 17 14.29 -26.48 -3.24
N LYS A 18 13.28 -27.36 -3.18
CA LYS A 18 11.86 -26.95 -3.10
C LYS A 18 11.53 -26.17 -1.84
N ILE A 19 12.06 -26.59 -0.68
CA ILE A 19 11.88 -25.87 0.58
C ILE A 19 12.55 -24.49 0.52
N ILE A 20 13.76 -24.41 -0.02
CA ILE A 20 14.47 -23.14 -0.20
C ILE A 20 13.69 -22.22 -1.14
N ALA A 21 13.22 -22.73 -2.28
CA ALA A 21 12.41 -21.95 -3.21
C ALA A 21 11.12 -21.43 -2.57
N LEU A 22 10.47 -22.24 -1.73
CA LEU A 22 9.27 -21.83 -0.99
C LEU A 22 9.57 -20.75 0.04
N LEU A 23 10.67 -20.88 0.79
CA LEU A 23 11.12 -19.87 1.76
C LEU A 23 11.49 -18.55 1.08
N VAL A 24 12.20 -18.61 -0.05
CA VAL A 24 12.54 -17.42 -0.84
C VAL A 24 11.28 -16.76 -1.38
N GLY A 25 10.32 -17.53 -1.91
CA GLY A 25 9.03 -17.01 -2.37
C GLY A 25 8.27 -16.31 -1.25
N ALA A 26 8.19 -16.93 -0.06
CA ALA A 26 7.56 -16.33 1.11
C ALA A 26 8.25 -15.03 1.54
N LEU A 27 9.59 -15.00 1.53
CA LEU A 27 10.38 -13.81 1.86
C LEU A 27 10.10 -12.65 0.89
N VAL A 28 10.03 -12.92 -0.42
CA VAL A 28 9.73 -11.91 -1.44
C VAL A 28 8.33 -11.31 -1.24
N ILE A 29 7.35 -12.15 -0.91
CA ILE A 29 5.98 -11.68 -0.60
C ILE A 29 5.99 -10.79 0.65
N LEU A 30 6.65 -11.23 1.72
CA LEU A 30 6.79 -10.47 2.96
C LEU A 30 7.44 -9.10 2.74
N LEU A 31 8.54 -9.05 1.98
CA LEU A 31 9.21 -7.80 1.64
C LEU A 31 8.30 -6.89 0.81
N SER A 32 7.58 -7.44 -0.18
CA SER A 32 6.66 -6.66 -1.02
C SER A 32 5.55 -6.01 -0.17
N VAL A 33 4.97 -6.76 0.77
CA VAL A 33 3.96 -6.23 1.69
C VAL A 33 4.58 -5.17 2.60
N PHE A 34 5.77 -5.41 3.16
CA PHE A 34 6.45 -4.45 4.02
C PHE A 34 6.74 -3.13 3.31
N PHE A 35 7.31 -3.17 2.10
CA PHE A 35 7.56 -1.98 1.29
C PHE A 35 6.26 -1.24 0.92
N TYR A 36 5.18 -1.98 0.66
CA TYR A 36 3.87 -1.40 0.40
C TYR A 36 3.34 -0.65 1.63
N LEU A 37 3.41 -1.27 2.81
CA LEU A 37 3.02 -0.64 4.07
C LEU A 37 3.90 0.56 4.42
N LEU A 38 5.20 0.48 4.20
CA LEU A 38 6.13 1.59 4.40
C LEU A 38 5.81 2.75 3.43
N SER A 39 5.50 2.46 2.17
CA SER A 39 5.06 3.47 1.21
C SER A 39 3.75 4.15 1.63
N LEU A 40 2.83 3.40 2.23
CA LEU A 40 1.60 3.92 2.82
C LEU A 40 1.88 4.79 4.06
N TYR A 41 2.82 4.38 4.91
CA TYR A 41 3.22 5.13 6.10
C TYR A 41 3.86 6.47 5.74
N ILE A 42 4.84 6.48 4.82
CA ILE A 42 5.49 7.70 4.32
C ILE A 42 4.44 8.64 3.67
N TYR A 43 3.52 8.05 2.90
CA TYR A 43 2.39 8.80 2.31
C TYR A 43 1.45 9.37 3.38
N ALA A 44 1.28 8.72 4.53
CA ALA A 44 0.45 9.21 5.62
C ALA A 44 1.09 10.38 6.38
N GLU A 45 2.43 10.40 6.49
CA GLU A 45 3.18 11.53 7.07
C GLU A 45 3.25 12.74 6.11
N THR A 46 3.33 12.48 4.80
CA THR A 46 3.38 13.53 3.76
C THR A 46 2.36 13.27 2.65
N PRO A 47 1.05 13.39 2.95
CA PRO A 47 0.02 13.19 1.92
C PRO A 47 0.02 14.32 0.90
N GLY A 48 0.59 15.48 1.28
CA GLY A 48 0.77 16.68 0.47
C GLY A 48 1.79 16.53 -0.66
N SER A 49 1.61 17.24 -1.78
CA SER A 49 2.76 17.56 -2.63
C SER A 49 3.65 18.59 -1.92
N VAL A 50 4.96 18.56 -2.14
CA VAL A 50 5.94 19.51 -1.54
C VAL A 50 5.62 20.98 -1.91
N LEU A 51 4.69 21.19 -2.86
CA LEU A 51 4.22 22.47 -3.38
C LEU A 51 2.75 22.74 -3.03
N ALA A 52 2.22 22.14 -1.95
CA ALA A 52 0.85 22.39 -1.51
C ALA A 52 0.70 23.84 -1.01
N GLU A 53 0.43 24.75 -1.94
CA GLU A 53 -0.06 26.10 -1.61
C GLU A 53 -1.33 25.98 -0.76
N LYS A 54 -1.48 26.85 0.25
CA LYS A 54 -2.66 26.90 1.12
C LYS A 54 -3.94 26.99 0.28
N LYS A 55 -4.66 25.87 0.15
CA LYS A 55 -5.90 25.79 -0.62
C LYS A 55 -7.07 25.49 0.30
N ILE A 56 -8.15 26.22 0.08
CA ILE A 56 -9.44 25.97 0.74
C ILE A 56 -10.15 24.90 -0.09
N PHE A 57 -10.48 23.78 0.54
CA PHE A 57 -11.20 22.68 -0.08
C PHE A 57 -12.51 22.45 0.65
N SER A 58 -13.65 22.61 -0.04
CA SER A 58 -14.95 22.29 0.53
C SER A 58 -15.35 20.85 0.20
N ILE A 59 -15.78 20.13 1.23
CA ILE A 59 -16.42 18.82 1.10
C ILE A 59 -17.92 19.04 1.32
N HIS A 60 -18.73 18.74 0.31
CA HIS A 60 -20.18 18.78 0.38
C HIS A 60 -20.75 17.49 0.96
N THR A 61 -21.91 17.59 1.61
CA THR A 61 -22.61 16.48 2.27
C THR A 61 -22.92 15.37 1.27
N GLY A 62 -22.59 14.12 1.62
CA GLY A 62 -22.85 12.96 0.77
C GLY A 62 -21.88 12.78 -0.41
N GLN A 63 -20.82 13.59 -0.55
CA GLN A 63 -19.82 13.35 -1.59
C GLN A 63 -19.08 12.02 -1.36
N ASN A 64 -19.04 11.20 -2.42
CA ASN A 64 -18.31 9.95 -2.42
C ASN A 64 -16.81 10.21 -2.29
N ILE A 65 -16.12 9.38 -1.48
CA ILE A 65 -14.68 9.49 -1.25
C ILE A 65 -13.85 9.37 -2.54
N ASN A 66 -14.37 8.69 -3.56
CA ASN A 66 -13.77 8.64 -4.89
C ASN A 66 -13.70 10.05 -5.52
N ILE A 67 -14.80 10.79 -5.47
CA ILE A 67 -14.91 12.15 -6.01
C ILE A 67 -14.03 13.11 -5.21
N ILE A 68 -13.98 12.95 -3.88
CA ILE A 68 -13.12 13.74 -3.00
C ILE A 68 -11.64 13.50 -3.34
N ALA A 69 -11.23 12.24 -3.48
CA ALA A 69 -9.85 11.89 -3.82
C ALA A 69 -9.44 12.42 -5.19
N GLU A 70 -10.31 12.34 -6.20
CA GLU A 70 -10.03 12.90 -7.53
C GLU A 70 -9.92 14.42 -7.51
N LYS A 71 -10.83 15.12 -6.84
CA LYS A 71 -10.74 16.58 -6.71
C LYS A 71 -9.47 17.02 -5.99
N LEU A 72 -9.10 16.34 -4.89
CA LEU A 72 -7.86 16.63 -4.16
C LEU A 72 -6.61 16.39 -5.02
N HIS A 73 -6.64 15.38 -5.89
CA HIS A 73 -5.54 15.09 -6.81
C HIS A 73 -5.44 16.14 -7.93
N HIS A 74 -6.57 16.54 -8.51
CA HIS A 74 -6.62 17.64 -9.49
C HIS A 74 -6.11 18.96 -8.91
N LEU A 75 -6.39 19.22 -7.63
CA LEU A 75 -5.89 20.40 -6.93
C LEU A 75 -4.41 20.31 -6.53
N LYS A 76 -3.74 19.18 -6.85
CA LYS A 76 -2.35 18.84 -6.46
C LYS A 76 -2.13 18.83 -4.94
N VAL A 77 -3.21 18.67 -4.17
CA VAL A 77 -3.12 18.50 -2.72
C VAL A 77 -2.58 17.12 -2.42
N ILE A 78 -3.13 16.08 -3.06
CA ILE A 78 -2.68 14.71 -2.86
C ILE A 78 -1.99 14.18 -4.11
N GLN A 79 -0.95 13.38 -3.94
CA GLN A 79 -0.21 12.82 -5.06
C GLN A 79 -0.87 11.57 -5.66
N ASN A 80 -1.55 10.76 -4.85
CA ASN A 80 -2.12 9.50 -5.32
C ASN A 80 -3.54 9.28 -4.75
N PRO A 81 -4.59 9.36 -5.59
CA PRO A 81 -5.98 9.18 -5.16
C PRO A 81 -6.22 7.79 -4.55
N SER A 82 -5.57 6.75 -5.08
CA SER A 82 -5.77 5.36 -4.63
C SER A 82 -5.17 5.13 -3.25
N LYS A 83 -3.97 5.67 -2.97
CA LYS A 83 -3.37 5.62 -1.63
C LYS A 83 -4.22 6.37 -0.61
N PHE A 84 -4.74 7.54 -0.98
CA PHE A 84 -5.65 8.30 -0.13
C PHE A 84 -6.94 7.54 0.18
N LYS A 85 -7.55 6.91 -0.81
CA LYS A 85 -8.74 6.05 -0.62
C LYS A 85 -8.46 4.86 0.30
N MET A 86 -7.30 4.23 0.17
CA MET A 86 -6.92 3.12 1.02
C MET A 86 -6.66 3.58 2.47
N LEU A 87 -5.91 4.66 2.64
CA LEU A 87 -5.63 5.23 3.96
C LEU A 87 -6.92 5.68 4.68
N SER A 88 -7.84 6.31 3.96
CA SER A 88 -9.14 6.73 4.51
C SER A 88 -10.03 5.56 4.89
N ARG A 89 -9.97 4.42 4.19
CA ARG A 89 -10.63 3.17 4.61
C ARG A 89 -9.98 2.58 5.86
N ILE A 90 -8.66 2.48 5.90
CA ILE A 90 -7.90 1.93 7.05
C ILE A 90 -8.14 2.76 8.31
N LYS A 91 -8.13 4.10 8.20
CA LYS A 91 -8.39 5.00 9.33
C LYS A 91 -9.88 5.13 9.68
N ALA A 92 -10.77 4.36 9.04
CA ALA A 92 -12.22 4.50 9.14
C ALA A 92 -12.74 5.93 8.90
N LEU A 93 -11.95 6.75 8.19
CA LEU A 93 -12.28 8.13 7.84
C LEU A 93 -13.36 8.19 6.77
N SER A 94 -13.55 7.12 5.98
CA SER A 94 -14.56 7.08 4.92
C SER A 94 -15.99 7.38 5.41
N ASN A 95 -16.31 7.01 6.66
CA ASN A 95 -17.62 7.27 7.27
C ASN A 95 -17.63 8.51 8.18
N LYS A 96 -16.47 9.16 8.38
CA LYS A 96 -16.29 10.27 9.33
C LYS A 96 -15.73 11.55 8.71
N LEU A 97 -15.48 11.58 7.40
CA LEU A 97 -15.18 12.83 6.70
C LEU A 97 -16.39 13.75 6.85
N LYS A 98 -16.25 14.70 7.77
CA LYS A 98 -17.31 15.66 8.05
C LYS A 98 -17.42 16.62 6.87
N THR A 99 -18.65 17.00 6.57
CA THR A 99 -18.92 18.08 5.63
C THR A 99 -18.37 19.39 6.20
N GLY A 100 -17.74 20.19 5.36
CA GLY A 100 -17.17 21.46 5.77
C GLY A 100 -16.04 21.93 4.87
N GLU A 101 -15.56 23.13 5.16
CA GLU A 101 -14.38 23.70 4.51
C GLU A 101 -13.11 23.29 5.28
N TYR A 102 -12.17 22.71 4.55
CA TYR A 102 -10.88 22.32 5.06
C TYR A 102 -9.83 23.28 4.51
N LYS A 103 -9.11 23.94 5.43
CA LYS A 103 -7.92 24.71 5.08
C LYS A 103 -6.75 23.74 5.04
N LEU A 104 -6.28 23.44 3.84
CA LEU A 104 -5.17 22.51 3.61
C LEU A 104 -3.88 23.35 3.58
N SER A 105 -2.85 22.94 4.32
CA SER A 105 -1.53 23.58 4.38
C SER A 105 -0.43 22.56 4.17
#